data_AF-A0A9D3B6M1-F1
#
_entry.id   AF-A0A9D3B6M1-F1
#
_cell.length_a   1.000
_cell.length_b   1.000
_cell.length_c   1.000
_cell.angle_alpha   90.00
_cell.angle_beta   90.00
_cell.angle_gamma   90.00
#
_symmetry.space_group_name_H-M   'P 1'
#
loop_
_entity.id
_entity.type
_entity.pdbx_description
1 polymer ?
#
loop_
_entity_poly.entity_id
_entity_poly.type
_entity_poly.pdbx_seq_one_letter_code
_entity_poly.pdbx_strand_id
1 'polypeptide(L)'
;CGSGSISFREAFANVAAGFYDCLIATGVEKVTHTGTEWTTTYFAYCSDFFYEGQAGASFPGLFASMARAYLTEFDATEEDFAKVAVKNHENGVLNPKA
;
A
#
# COMPACT_ATOMS: atom_id res chain seq x y z
N CYS A 1 2.67 2.84 3.30
CA CYS A 1 2.76 1.36 3.26
C CYS A 1 4.19 0.79 3.08
N GLY A 2 5.26 1.60 3.07
CA GLY A 2 6.65 1.10 3.00
C GLY A 2 7.31 0.74 4.34
N SER A 3 6.64 1.00 5.47
CA SER A 3 7.25 0.92 6.81
C SER A 3 7.75 -0.47 7.18
N GLY A 4 7.04 -1.54 6.80
CA GLY A 4 7.46 -2.92 7.06
C GLY A 4 8.74 -3.31 6.32
N SER A 5 8.84 -2.95 5.03
CA SER A 5 10.07 -3.17 4.25
C SER A 5 11.25 -2.36 4.76
N ILE A 6 11.02 -1.12 5.23
CA ILE A 6 12.07 -0.31 5.85
C ILE A 6 12.51 -0.92 7.17
N SER A 7 11.59 -1.39 8.02
CA SER A 7 11.94 -2.08 9.27
C SER A 7 12.85 -3.29 9.02
N PHE A 8 12.53 -4.10 8.01
CA PHE A 8 13.38 -5.23 7.63
C PHE A 8 14.75 -4.78 7.11
N ARG A 9 14.78 -3.77 6.23
CA ARG A 9 16.04 -3.20 5.70
C ARG A 9 16.94 -2.70 6.81
N GLU A 10 16.39 -1.97 7.79
CA GLU A 10 17.15 -1.44 8.91
C GLU A 10 17.67 -2.57 9.81
N ALA A 11 16.85 -3.60 10.09
CA ALA A 11 17.30 -4.76 10.84
C ALA A 11 18.49 -5.46 10.15
N PHE A 12 18.38 -5.67 8.82
CA PHE A 12 19.47 -6.23 8.03
C PHE A 12 20.74 -5.37 8.11
N ALA A 13 20.63 -4.06 7.85
CA ALA A 13 21.78 -3.16 7.83
C ALA A 13 22.52 -3.13 9.17
N ASN A 14 21.77 -3.16 10.28
CA ASN A 14 22.32 -3.11 11.63
C ASN A 14 23.01 -4.42 12.04
N VAL A 15 22.48 -5.58 11.64
CA VAL A 15 23.16 -6.87 11.84
C VAL A 15 24.41 -6.97 10.98
N ALA A 16 24.31 -6.60 9.70
CA ALA A 16 25.45 -6.66 8.78
C ALA A 16 26.61 -5.72 9.20
N ALA A 17 26.29 -4.57 9.81
CA ALA A 17 27.28 -3.64 10.34
C ALA A 17 27.97 -4.13 11.63
N GLY A 18 27.51 -5.23 12.22
CA GLY A 18 28.04 -5.75 13.49
C GLY A 18 27.61 -4.96 14.72
N PHE A 19 26.60 -4.07 14.60
CA PHE A 19 26.06 -3.36 15.75
C PHE A 19 25.19 -4.26 16.63
N TYR A 20 24.58 -5.29 16.03
CA TYR A 20 23.76 -6.28 16.73
C TYR A 20 23.97 -7.67 16.14
N ASP A 21 23.94 -8.70 16.98
CA ASP A 21 24.01 -10.10 16.52
C ASP A 21 22.65 -10.62 16.03
N CYS A 22 21.56 -10.09 16.58
CA CYS A 22 20.19 -10.50 16.26
C CYS A 22 19.19 -9.37 16.51
N LEU A 23 18.19 -9.23 15.62
CA LEU A 23 17.11 -8.25 15.70
C LEU A 23 15.79 -8.88 15.23
N ILE A 24 14.67 -8.41 15.78
CA ILE A 24 13.32 -8.76 15.34
C ILE A 24 12.71 -7.56 14.61
N ALA A 25 12.36 -7.75 13.34
CA ALA A 25 11.58 -6.80 12.56
C ALA A 25 10.11 -7.23 12.56
N THR A 26 9.21 -6.34 12.98
CA THR A 26 7.76 -6.60 13.03
C THR A 26 6.99 -5.39 12.52
N GLY A 27 5.82 -5.65 11.92
CA GLY A 27 4.90 -4.63 11.45
C GLY A 27 3.49 -4.99 11.86
N VAL A 28 2.73 -3.99 12.31
CA VAL A 28 1.34 -4.15 12.72
C VAL A 28 0.54 -2.96 12.20
N GLU A 29 -0.71 -3.21 11.85
CA GLU A 29 -1.66 -2.21 11.39
C GLU A 29 -3.00 -2.46 12.08
N LYS A 30 -3.62 -1.41 12.65
CA LYS A 30 -4.91 -1.54 13.34
C LYS A 30 -5.88 -0.46 12.89
N VAL A 31 -6.55 -0.70 11.77
CA VAL A 31 -7.44 0.31 11.14
C VAL A 31 -8.92 0.04 11.34
N THR A 32 -9.31 -1.21 11.65
CA THR A 32 -10.72 -1.66 11.71
C THR A 32 -11.58 -0.90 12.73
N HIS A 33 -11.00 -0.16 13.67
CA HIS A 33 -11.71 0.56 14.73
C HIS A 33 -12.14 1.97 14.34
N THR A 34 -11.64 2.51 13.22
CA THR A 34 -11.82 3.94 12.86
C THR A 34 -12.94 4.18 11.84
N GLY A 35 -13.36 3.14 11.11
CA GLY A 35 -14.35 3.26 10.03
C GLY A 35 -13.75 3.77 8.72
N THR A 36 -14.44 3.53 7.61
CA THR A 36 -13.94 3.79 6.24
C THR A 36 -13.56 5.25 5.99
N GLU A 37 -14.37 6.19 6.47
CA GLU A 37 -14.14 7.63 6.27
C GLU A 37 -12.80 8.07 6.89
N TRP A 38 -12.62 7.84 8.19
CA TRP A 38 -11.40 8.21 8.90
C TRP A 38 -10.18 7.43 8.40
N THR A 39 -10.33 6.12 8.14
CA THR A 39 -9.25 5.31 7.54
C THR A 39 -8.79 5.91 6.21
N THR A 40 -9.72 6.33 5.35
CA THR A 40 -9.40 6.93 4.05
C THR A 40 -8.62 8.23 4.21
N THR A 41 -9.04 9.08 5.16
CA THR A 41 -8.31 10.33 5.50
C THR A 41 -6.92 10.04 6.03
N TYR A 42 -6.76 9.08 6.94
CA TYR A 42 -5.45 8.71 7.50
C TYR A 42 -4.49 8.18 6.43
N PHE A 43 -4.99 7.40 5.47
CA PHE A 43 -4.17 6.95 4.36
C PHE A 43 -3.80 8.07 3.39
N ALA A 44 -4.65 9.08 3.22
CA ALA A 44 -4.31 10.27 2.44
C ALA A 44 -3.13 11.06 3.05
N TYR A 45 -2.82 10.92 4.34
CA TYR A 45 -1.60 11.51 4.92
C TYR A 45 -0.29 10.94 4.36
N CYS A 46 -0.35 9.82 3.62
CA CYS A 46 0.80 9.30 2.90
C CYS A 46 1.06 10.01 1.56
N SER A 47 0.13 10.84 1.08
CA SER A 47 0.32 11.69 -0.10
C SER A 47 0.79 13.09 0.31
N ASP A 48 0.91 14.02 -0.64
CA ASP A 48 1.05 15.42 -0.26
C ASP A 48 -0.28 15.91 0.30
N PHE A 49 -0.42 15.84 1.62
CA PHE A 49 -1.70 16.16 2.24
C PHE A 49 -2.10 17.63 2.05
N PHE A 50 -1.13 18.55 2.00
CA PHE A 50 -1.43 19.98 1.90
C PHE A 50 -2.01 20.34 0.53
N TYR A 51 -1.45 19.77 -0.54
CA TYR A 51 -1.88 20.09 -1.90
C TYR A 51 -2.92 19.11 -2.46
N GLU A 52 -2.90 17.84 -2.06
CA GLU A 52 -3.79 16.80 -2.59
C GLU A 52 -4.88 16.42 -1.59
N GLY A 53 -4.49 16.01 -0.39
CA GLY A 53 -5.41 15.49 0.62
C GLY A 53 -6.43 16.53 1.09
N GLN A 54 -6.00 17.76 1.37
CA GLN A 54 -6.89 18.88 1.73
C GLN A 54 -7.83 19.28 0.59
N ALA A 55 -7.44 19.05 -0.67
CA ALA A 55 -8.28 19.26 -1.83
C ALA A 55 -9.28 18.11 -2.06
N GLY A 56 -9.29 17.10 -1.19
CA GLY A 56 -10.20 15.96 -1.24
C GLY A 56 -9.66 14.76 -2.04
N ALA A 57 -8.40 14.77 -2.44
CA ALA A 57 -7.80 13.62 -3.10
C ALA A 57 -7.60 12.49 -2.07
N SER A 58 -8.36 11.42 -2.23
CA SER A 58 -8.16 10.18 -1.47
C SER A 58 -7.08 9.31 -2.13
N PHE A 59 -6.47 8.42 -1.36
CA PHE A 59 -5.49 7.47 -1.89
C PHE A 59 -6.04 6.65 -3.08
N PRO A 60 -7.26 6.08 -3.01
CA PRO A 60 -7.87 5.43 -4.18
C PRO A 60 -8.08 6.38 -5.37
N GLY A 61 -8.44 7.65 -5.11
CA GLY A 61 -8.58 8.66 -6.16
C GLY A 61 -7.27 8.97 -6.88
N LEU A 62 -6.16 9.07 -6.15
CA LEU A 62 -4.82 9.24 -6.73
C LEU A 62 -4.43 8.04 -7.60
N PHE A 63 -4.68 6.81 -7.14
CA PHE A 63 -4.46 5.60 -7.95
C PHE A 63 -5.37 5.55 -9.19
N ALA A 64 -6.62 6.02 -9.10
CA ALA A 64 -7.51 6.10 -10.25
C ALA A 64 -6.99 7.08 -11.31
N SER A 65 -6.45 8.23 -10.89
CA SER A 65 -5.82 9.20 -11.81
C SER A 65 -4.60 8.59 -12.51
N MET A 66 -3.76 7.85 -11.78
CA MET A 66 -2.63 7.11 -12.38
C MET A 66 -3.11 6.02 -13.35
N ALA A 67 -4.14 5.26 -13.00
CA ALA A 67 -4.72 4.25 -13.87
C ALA A 67 -5.28 4.87 -15.16
N ARG A 68 -5.96 6.01 -15.08
CA ARG A 68 -6.48 6.70 -16.27
C ARG A 68 -5.35 7.18 -17.18
N ALA A 69 -4.28 7.73 -16.62
CA ALA A 69 -3.10 8.10 -17.39
C ALA A 69 -2.46 6.87 -18.06
N TYR A 70 -2.35 5.75 -17.34
CA TYR A 70 -1.80 4.50 -17.88
C TYR A 70 -2.63 3.98 -19.07
N LEU A 71 -3.96 3.96 -18.94
CA LEU A 71 -4.87 3.55 -20.02
C LEU A 71 -4.85 4.49 -21.24
N THR A 72 -4.35 5.71 -21.08
CA THR A 72 -4.25 6.69 -22.17
C THR A 72 -2.92 6.54 -22.93
N GLU A 73 -1.84 6.22 -22.21
CA GLU A 73 -0.48 6.14 -22.77
C GLU A 73 -0.16 4.75 -23.33
N PHE A 74 -0.65 3.70 -22.69
CA PHE A 74 -0.33 2.32 -23.02
C PHE A 74 -1.53 1.58 -23.60
N ASP A 75 -1.26 0.56 -24.41
CA ASP A 75 -2.27 -0.35 -24.94
C ASP A 75 -2.75 -1.30 -23.83
N ALA A 76 -3.53 -0.75 -22.90
CA ALA A 76 -4.14 -1.46 -21.80
C ALA A 76 -5.60 -1.08 -21.67
N THR A 77 -6.38 -2.00 -21.13
CA THR A 77 -7.83 -1.86 -20.97
C THR A 77 -8.21 -1.96 -19.49
N GLU A 78 -9.40 -1.48 -19.15
CA GLU A 78 -9.95 -1.66 -17.80
C GLU A 78 -10.08 -3.16 -17.44
N GLU A 79 -10.24 -4.04 -18.44
CA GLU A 79 -10.26 -5.49 -18.26
C GLU A 79 -8.90 -6.03 -17.76
N ASP A 80 -7.78 -5.45 -18.21
CA ASP A 80 -6.45 -5.87 -17.76
C ASP A 80 -6.23 -5.57 -16.27
N PHE A 81 -6.76 -4.43 -15.79
CA PHE A 81 -6.78 -4.12 -14.36
C PHE A 81 -7.72 -5.07 -13.60
N ALA A 82 -8.89 -5.39 -14.16
CA ALA A 82 -9.83 -6.32 -13.54
C ALA A 82 -9.25 -7.75 -13.40
N LYS A 83 -8.47 -8.22 -14.39
CA LYS A 83 -7.77 -9.52 -14.33
C LYS A 83 -6.83 -9.63 -13.13
N VAL A 84 -6.23 -8.53 -12.67
CA VAL A 84 -5.39 -8.52 -11.45
C VAL A 84 -6.23 -8.85 -10.23
N ALA A 85 -7.44 -8.28 -10.11
CA ALA A 85 -8.35 -8.56 -9.01
C ALA A 85 -8.81 -10.02 -9.01
N VAL A 86 -9.22 -10.55 -10.18
CA VAL A 86 -9.61 -11.97 -10.33
C VAL A 86 -8.49 -12.89 -9.86
N LYS A 87 -7.29 -12.73 -10.41
CA LYS A 87 -6.09 -13.49 -10.02
C LYS A 87 -5.80 -13.37 -8.52
N ASN A 88 -5.94 -12.18 -7.93
CA ASN A 88 -5.66 -11.98 -6.50
C ASN A 88 -6.70 -12.68 -5.62
N HIS A 89 -7.98 -12.61 -5.96
CA HIS A 89 -9.03 -13.32 -5.24
C HIS A 89 -8.90 -14.84 -5.37
N GLU A 90 -8.59 -15.37 -6.56
CA GLU A 90 -8.31 -16.80 -6.77
C GLU A 90 -7.17 -17.30 -5.86
N ASN A 91 -6.08 -16.56 -5.77
CA ASN A 91 -4.98 -16.88 -4.86
C ASN A 91 -5.39 -16.76 -3.38
N GLY A 92 -6.24 -15.79 -3.05
CA GLY A 92 -6.74 -15.55 -1.69
C GLY A 92 -7.62 -16.69 -1.18
N VAL A 93 -8.47 -17.27 -2.03
CA VAL A 93 -9.39 -18.36 -1.66
C VAL A 93 -8.65 -19.60 -1.11
N LEU A 94 -7.44 -19.87 -1.59
CA LEU A 94 -6.63 -21.01 -1.15
C LEU A 94 -5.82 -20.72 0.12
N ASN A 95 -5.83 -19.48 0.62
CA ASN A 95 -5.05 -19.05 1.77
C ASN A 95 -5.96 -18.76 2.98
N PRO A 96 -5.93 -19.59 4.05
CA PRO A 96 -6.77 -19.39 5.24
C PRO A 96 -6.44 -18.12 6.06
N LYS A 97 -5.38 -17.38 5.71
CA LYS A 97 -4.97 -16.11 6.35
C LYS A 97 -5.25 -14.88 5.50
N ALA A 98 -5.86 -15.04 4.32
CA ALA A 98 -6.19 -13.94 3.42
C ALA A 98 -7.29 -13.04 4.01
#